data_AF-A0A3D2VA38-F1
#
_entry.id   AF-A0A3D2VA38-F1
#
_cell.length_a   1.000
_cell.length_b   1.000
_cell.length_c   1.000
_cell.angle_alpha   90.00
_cell.angle_beta   90.00
_cell.angle_gamma   90.00
#
_symmetry.space_group_name_H-M   'P 1'
#
loop_
_entity.id
_entity.type
_entity.pdbx_description
1 polymer ?
#
loop_
_entity_poly.entity_id
_entity_poly.type
_entity_poly.pdbx_seq_one_letter_code
_entity_poly.pdbx_strand_id
1 'polypeptide(L)'
;MRDQDEALGQTPAGLLAGSISPTRSYLVEHLGDQGGIDWVSVFPKEADATFSQIQFGFESDTLRLVQMLDPLQQITRIRFSDVEVNIVIPAERFTLEIPEGTDIIREVGSG
;
A
#
# COMPACT_ATOMS: atom_id res chain seq x y z
N MET A 1 -3.12 9.76 -19.40
CA MET A 1 -2.58 8.64 -18.62
C MET A 1 -1.84 9.26 -17.43
N ARG A 2 -2.59 9.63 -16.40
CA ARG A 2 -2.10 10.35 -15.21
C ARG A 2 -2.88 9.93 -13.94
N ASP A 3 -4.14 9.50 -14.09
CA ASP A 3 -4.98 9.14 -12.92
C ASP A 3 -4.62 7.83 -12.20
N GLN A 4 -4.16 6.80 -12.91
CA GLN A 4 -3.98 5.47 -12.28
C GLN A 4 -2.72 5.38 -11.41
N ASP A 5 -1.63 6.02 -11.83
CA ASP A 5 -0.39 6.06 -11.04
C ASP A 5 -0.60 6.83 -9.73
N GLU A 6 -1.45 7.87 -9.76
CA GLU A 6 -1.81 8.67 -8.60
C GLU A 6 -2.73 7.90 -7.63
N ALA A 7 -3.75 7.22 -8.15
CA ALA A 7 -4.64 6.37 -7.35
C ALA A 7 -3.90 5.19 -6.69
N LEU A 8 -2.98 4.53 -7.41
CA LEU A 8 -2.16 3.46 -6.85
C LEU A 8 -1.25 3.97 -5.73
N GLY A 9 -0.67 5.17 -5.89
CA GLY A 9 0.15 5.84 -4.86
C GLY A 9 -0.57 6.13 -3.54
N GLN A 10 -1.91 6.13 -3.55
CA GLN A 10 -2.74 6.30 -2.34
C GLN A 10 -3.10 4.98 -1.65
N THR A 11 -2.73 3.83 -2.25
CA THR A 11 -2.92 2.51 -1.64
C THR A 11 -1.71 2.09 -0.79
N PRO A 12 -1.89 1.23 0.24
CA PRO A 12 -0.76 0.67 1.00
C PRO A 12 0.23 -0.11 0.13
N ALA A 13 -0.24 -0.79 -0.92
CA ALA A 13 0.62 -1.48 -1.86
C ALA A 13 1.47 -0.49 -2.68
N GLY A 14 0.90 0.63 -3.10
CA GLY A 14 1.64 1.70 -3.78
C GLY A 14 2.68 2.37 -2.88
N LEU A 15 2.35 2.56 -1.58
CA LEU A 15 3.32 3.03 -0.59
C LEU A 15 4.52 2.10 -0.46
N LEU A 16 4.32 0.78 -0.53
CA LEU A 16 5.39 -0.22 -0.48
C LEU A 16 6.14 -0.34 -1.81
N ALA A 17 5.45 -0.16 -2.95
CA ALA A 17 6.04 -0.25 -4.29
C ALA A 17 6.91 0.97 -4.66
N GLY A 18 6.89 2.03 -3.85
CA GLY A 18 7.86 3.13 -3.94
C GLY A 18 7.64 4.11 -5.09
N SER A 19 6.42 4.21 -5.63
CA SER A 19 6.12 5.16 -6.72
C SER A 19 6.22 6.63 -6.28
N ILE A 20 6.15 6.92 -4.98
CA ILE A 20 6.21 8.27 -4.39
C ILE A 20 6.99 8.20 -3.07
N SER A 21 7.83 9.21 -2.78
CA SER A 21 8.42 9.35 -1.44
C SER A 21 7.30 9.50 -0.39
N PRO A 22 7.17 8.57 0.58
CA PRO A 22 6.02 8.57 1.51
C PRO A 22 5.89 9.90 2.27
N THR A 23 7.00 10.55 2.57
CA THR A 23 7.04 11.79 3.35
C THR A 23 6.41 13.00 2.63
N ARG A 24 6.20 12.92 1.31
CA ARG A 24 5.50 13.98 0.57
C ARG A 24 4.01 13.96 0.91
N SER A 25 3.38 12.79 0.80
CA SER A 25 1.93 12.62 0.93
C SER A 25 1.48 12.18 2.33
N TYR A 26 2.41 11.72 3.17
CA TYR A 26 2.13 11.18 4.49
C TYR A 26 3.03 11.80 5.56
N LEU A 27 2.49 11.89 6.78
CA LEU A 27 3.28 12.00 8.00
C LEU A 27 3.68 10.59 8.43
N VAL A 28 4.93 10.41 8.85
CA VAL A 28 5.48 9.12 9.24
C VAL A 28 5.87 9.18 10.71
N GLU A 29 5.41 8.21 11.50
CA GLU A 29 5.71 8.09 12.92
C GLU A 29 6.26 6.70 13.23
N HIS A 30 7.32 6.64 14.03
CA HIS A 30 7.85 5.39 14.56
C HIS A 30 7.18 5.09 15.90
N LEU A 31 6.50 3.95 15.99
CA LEU A 31 5.76 3.54 17.19
C LEU A 31 6.59 2.65 18.12
N GLY A 32 7.77 2.21 17.66
CA GLY A 32 8.72 1.38 18.40
C GLY A 32 8.45 -0.12 18.28
N ASP A 33 9.20 -0.90 19.08
CA ASP A 33 9.07 -2.35 19.13
C ASP A 33 7.95 -2.79 20.08
N GLN A 34 7.09 -3.68 19.60
CA GLN A 34 6.14 -4.40 20.42
C GLN A 34 6.19 -5.89 20.11
N GLY A 35 6.80 -6.66 21.00
CA GLY A 35 6.84 -8.12 20.90
C GLY A 35 7.73 -8.62 19.77
N GLY A 36 8.84 -7.92 19.49
CA GLY A 36 9.76 -8.25 18.40
C GLY A 36 9.29 -7.77 17.02
N ILE A 37 8.23 -6.97 16.98
CA ILE A 37 7.74 -6.30 15.79
C ILE A 37 7.99 -4.80 15.95
N ASP A 38 8.78 -4.24 15.04
CA ASP A 38 9.01 -2.81 14.93
C ASP A 38 7.91 -2.15 14.10
N TRP A 39 7.26 -1.14 14.65
CA TRP A 39 6.06 -0.53 14.06
C TRP A 39 6.32 0.86 13.52
N VAL A 40 5.87 1.10 12.29
CA VAL A 40 5.83 2.41 11.64
C VAL A 40 4.40 2.73 11.26
N SER A 41 3.94 3.93 11.61
CA SER A 41 2.64 4.46 11.21
C SER A 41 2.81 5.52 10.14
N VAL A 42 1.89 5.55 9.19
CA VAL A 42 1.75 6.63 8.22
C VAL A 42 0.34 7.19 8.24
N PHE A 43 0.25 8.51 8.13
CA PHE A 43 -1.00 9.27 8.14
C PHE A 43 -1.06 10.12 6.88
N PRO A 44 -2.09 10.00 6.03
CA PRO A 44 -2.19 10.85 4.86
C PRO A 44 -2.37 12.31 5.27
N LYS A 45 -1.79 13.22 4.49
CA LYS A 45 -1.95 14.66 4.69
C LYS A 45 -3.24 15.19 4.05
N GLU A 46 -3.75 14.50 3.04
CA GLU A 46 -5.00 14.84 2.35
C GLU A 46 -6.21 14.39 3.17
N ALA A 47 -7.24 15.24 3.21
CA ALA A 47 -8.43 15.02 4.03
C ALA A 47 -9.38 13.95 3.46
N ASP A 48 -9.39 13.78 2.14
CA ASP A 48 -10.29 12.85 1.43
C ASP A 48 -9.66 11.47 1.19
N ALA A 49 -8.68 11.09 2.01
CA ALA A 49 -7.99 9.81 1.88
C ALA A 49 -8.91 8.62 2.24
N THR A 50 -8.79 7.53 1.49
CA THR A 50 -9.52 6.28 1.74
C THR A 50 -9.19 5.65 3.10
N PHE A 51 -8.01 5.96 3.65
CA PHE A 51 -7.55 5.49 4.95
C PHE A 51 -7.15 6.68 5.83
N SER A 52 -7.43 6.60 7.12
CA SER A 52 -7.02 7.59 8.12
C SER A 52 -5.63 7.27 8.69
N GLN A 53 -5.25 6.00 8.71
CA GLN A 53 -3.96 5.52 9.22
C GLN A 53 -3.58 4.18 8.58
N ILE A 54 -2.30 4.00 8.27
CA ILE A 54 -1.74 2.70 7.89
C ILE A 54 -0.55 2.42 8.82
N GLN A 55 -0.48 1.22 9.38
CA GLN A 55 0.61 0.75 10.22
C GLN A 55 1.31 -0.44 9.57
N PHE A 56 2.62 -0.39 9.52
CA PHE A 56 3.50 -1.43 9.02
C PHE A 56 4.28 -2.03 10.19
N GLY A 57 4.24 -3.35 10.32
CA GLY A 57 4.98 -4.09 11.34
C GLY A 57 6.07 -4.94 10.71
N PHE A 58 7.30 -4.70 11.12
CA PHE A 58 8.51 -5.35 10.62
C PHE A 58 9.10 -6.29 11.68
N GLU A 59 9.45 -7.50 11.28
CA GLU A 59 10.20 -8.46 12.09
C GLU A 59 11.56 -8.65 11.43
N SER A 60 12.65 -8.21 12.09
CA SER A 60 14.01 -8.32 11.53
C SER A 60 14.09 -7.85 10.07
N ASP A 61 13.66 -6.61 9.81
CA ASP A 61 13.59 -5.96 8.48
C ASP A 61 12.60 -6.59 7.48
N THR A 62 11.84 -7.61 7.87
CA THR A 62 10.84 -8.26 7.01
C THR A 62 9.44 -7.74 7.34
N LEU A 63 8.71 -7.23 6.35
CA LEU A 63 7.31 -6.83 6.54
C LEU A 63 6.45 -8.05 6.89
N ARG A 64 5.81 -8.03 8.07
CA ARG A 64 4.93 -9.11 8.55
C ARG A 64 3.48 -8.69 8.68
N LEU A 65 3.23 -7.42 8.97
CA LEU A 65 1.91 -6.93 9.30
C LEU A 65 1.62 -5.61 8.59
N VAL A 66 0.41 -5.49 8.06
CA VAL A 66 -0.18 -4.22 7.66
C VAL A 66 -1.54 -4.09 8.35
N GLN A 67 -1.75 -2.97 9.04
CA GLN A 67 -3.05 -2.61 9.59
C GLN A 67 -3.51 -1.30 8.98
N MET A 68 -4.74 -1.25 8.50
CA MET A 68 -5.33 -0.06 7.90
C MET A 68 -6.58 0.33 8.68
N LEU A 69 -6.71 1.62 8.94
CA LEU A 69 -7.89 2.23 9.53
C LEU A 69 -8.51 3.15 8.50
N ASP A 70 -9.83 3.04 8.29
CA ASP A 70 -10.58 4.00 7.47
C ASP A 70 -11.14 5.15 8.33
N PRO A 71 -11.73 6.20 7.74
CA PRO A 71 -12.36 7.29 8.49
C PRO A 71 -13.56 6.86 9.36
N LEU A 72 -14.16 5.70 9.09
CA LEU A 72 -15.25 5.10 9.86
C LEU A 72 -14.74 4.17 10.99
N GLN A 73 -13.43 4.15 11.24
CA GLN A 73 -12.77 3.29 12.22
C GLN A 73 -12.87 1.79 11.91
N GLN A 74 -13.17 1.41 10.66
CA GLN A 74 -13.02 0.03 10.22
C GLN A 74 -11.54 -0.34 10.17
N ILE A 75 -11.22 -1.52 10.68
CA ILE A 75 -9.85 -2.02 10.70
C ILE A 75 -9.70 -3.21 9.74
N THR A 76 -8.82 -3.07 8.76
CA THR A 76 -8.35 -4.18 7.92
C THR A 76 -6.95 -4.61 8.37
N ARG A 77 -6.73 -5.92 8.50
CA ARG A 77 -5.44 -6.50 8.90
C ARG A 77 -4.96 -7.50 7.87
N ILE A 78 -3.71 -7.36 7.46
CA ILE A 78 -3.02 -8.26 6.54
C ILE A 78 -1.79 -8.81 7.27
N ARG A 79 -1.63 -10.13 7.24
CA ARG A 79 -0.46 -10.83 7.76
C ARG A 79 0.23 -11.52 6.59
N PHE A 80 1.53 -11.26 6.44
CA PHE A 80 2.35 -11.89 5.42
C PHE A 80 3.06 -13.12 5.99
N SER A 81 3.08 -14.20 5.23
CA SER A 81 3.90 -15.39 5.46
C SER A 81 4.80 -15.63 4.25
N ASP A 82 5.86 -16.42 4.43
CA ASP A 82 6.74 -16.86 3.34
C ASP A 82 7.30 -15.72 2.49
N VAL A 83 7.61 -14.60 3.14
CA VAL A 83 8.13 -13.39 2.49
C VAL A 83 9.55 -13.64 2.02
N GLU A 84 9.76 -13.50 0.71
CA GLU A 84 11.09 -13.49 0.09
C GLU A 84 11.45 -12.04 -0.29
N VAL A 85 12.61 -11.59 0.17
CA VAL A 85 13.09 -10.20 -0.02
C VAL A 85 14.26 -10.19 -0.99
N ASN A 86 14.35 -9.17 -1.84
CA ASN A 86 15.43 -8.96 -2.81
C ASN A 86 15.58 -10.10 -3.84
N ILE A 87 14.49 -10.78 -4.19
CA ILE A 87 14.47 -11.78 -5.26
C ILE A 87 14.30 -11.14 -6.64
N VAL A 88 14.78 -11.83 -7.68
CA VAL A 88 14.47 -11.47 -9.07
C VAL A 88 13.07 -11.99 -9.39
N ILE A 89 12.14 -11.07 -9.67
CA ILE A 89 10.77 -11.40 -10.08
C ILE A 89 10.70 -11.33 -11.60
N PRO A 90 10.29 -12.42 -12.30
CA PRO A 90 10.13 -12.41 -13.76
C PRO A 90 9.10 -11.36 -14.22
N ALA A 91 9.39 -10.65 -15.31
CA ALA A 91 8.55 -9.55 -15.80
C ALA A 91 7.14 -10.00 -16.20
N GLU A 92 6.99 -11.27 -16.60
CA GLU A 92 5.72 -11.87 -16.98
C GLU A 92 4.72 -11.89 -15.82
N ARG A 93 5.20 -11.88 -14.56
CA ARG A 93 4.34 -11.77 -13.36
C ARG A 93 3.59 -10.45 -13.26
N PHE A 94 4.05 -9.42 -13.97
CA PHE A 94 3.43 -8.09 -14.02
C PHE A 94 2.65 -7.86 -15.32
N THR A 95 2.49 -8.90 -16.16
CA THR A 95 1.67 -8.83 -17.37
C THR A 95 0.29 -9.40 -17.09
N LEU A 96 -0.75 -8.63 -17.39
CA LEU A 96 -2.14 -9.08 -17.28
C LEU A 96 -2.64 -9.52 -18.66
N GLU A 97 -2.93 -10.82 -18.81
CA GLU A 97 -3.67 -11.33 -19.97
C GLU A 97 -5.17 -11.22 -19.71
N ILE A 98 -5.87 -10.45 -20.53
CA ILE A 98 -7.31 -10.23 -20.41
C ILE A 98 -8.04 -11.31 -21.22
N PRO A 99 -8.85 -12.19 -20.59
CA PRO A 99 -9.60 -13.21 -21.31
C PRO A 99 -10.58 -12.61 -22.33
N GLU A 100 -10.84 -13.33 -23.42
CA GLU A 100 -11.85 -12.93 -24.41
C GLU A 100 -13.23 -12.75 -23.77
N GLY A 101 -13.96 -11.71 -24.17
CA GLY A 101 -15.27 -11.36 -23.61
C GLY A 101 -15.23 -10.66 -22.26
N THR A 102 -14.04 -10.37 -21.71
CA THR A 102 -13.90 -9.54 -20.51
C THR A 102 -14.35 -8.11 -20.83
N ASP A 103 -15.34 -7.61 -20.10
CA ASP A 103 -15.74 -6.21 -20.17
C ASP A 103 -14.67 -5.33 -19.49
N ILE A 104 -14.25 -4.27 -20.18
CA ILE A 104 -13.19 -3.35 -19.72
C ILE A 104 -13.83 -2.01 -19.40
N ILE A 105 -13.99 -1.74 -18.12
CA ILE A 105 -14.46 -0.45 -17.62
C ILE A 105 -13.25 0.45 -17.38
N ARG A 106 -13.29 1.67 -17.94
CA ARG A 106 -12.29 2.71 -17.69
C ARG A 106 -12.97 3.85 -16.94
N GLU A 107 -12.28 4.39 -15.94
CA GLU A 107 -12.72 5.62 -15.29
C GLU A 107 -12.58 6.78 -16.29
N VAL A 108 -13.65 7.55 -16.47
CA VAL A 108 -13.67 8.71 -17.37
C VAL A 108 -13.12 9.90 -16.57
N GLY A 109 -11.86 10.25 -16.79
CA GLY A 109 -11.24 11.41 -16.16
C GLY A 109 -12.07 12.67 -16.42
N SER A 110 -12.50 13.33 -15.35
CA SER A 110 -13.07 14.69 -15.43
C SER A 110 -11.97 15.62 -15.94
N GLY A 111 -12.27 16.38 -17.00
CA GLY A 111 -11.31 17.22 -17.73
C GLY A 111 -10.78 18.43 -16.99
#